data_AF-A0A7L3PP97-F1
#
_entry.id   AF-A0A7L3PP97-F1
#
_cell.length_a   1.000
_cell.length_b   1.000
_cell.length_c   1.000
_cell.angle_alpha   90.00
_cell.angle_beta   90.00
_cell.angle_gamma   90.00
#
_symmetry.space_group_name_H-M   'P 1'
#
loop_
_entity.id
_entity.type
_entity.pdbx_description
1 polymer ?
#
loop_
_entity_poly.entity_id
_entity_poly.type
_entity_poly.pdbx_seq_one_letter_code
_entity_poly.pdbx_strand_id
1 'polypeptide(L)'
;MAQTEKKGGLLRKSSASKKPLKEKVVLMYDEIFTTEDPSKCNPRFWEELFLMKVNLEYLEGKLEVLDGEELMKIKDNINCLFQHCIQALGEEHPIRVVNALQVLL
;
A
#
# COMPACT_ATOMS: atom_id res chain seq x y z
N MET A 1 -43.50 -30.88 -34.38
CA MET A 1 -42.99 -31.80 -33.36
C MET A 1 -41.50 -31.98 -33.58
N ALA A 2 -40.72 -31.92 -32.49
CA ALA A 2 -39.33 -32.34 -32.30
C ALA A 2 -38.25 -31.84 -33.29
N GLN A 3 -37.39 -30.94 -32.81
CA GLN A 3 -35.94 -31.20 -32.81
C GLN A 3 -35.24 -30.40 -31.70
N THR A 4 -34.44 -31.14 -30.96
CA THR A 4 -33.70 -30.83 -29.74
C THR A 4 -32.36 -30.17 -30.05
N GLU A 5 -32.08 -29.00 -29.47
CA GLU A 5 -30.70 -28.56 -29.17
C GLU A 5 -30.70 -27.74 -27.86
N LYS A 6 -30.54 -28.42 -26.72
CA LYS A 6 -30.06 -27.80 -25.49
C LYS A 6 -28.57 -28.11 -25.36
N LYS A 7 -27.74 -27.27 -25.96
CA LYS A 7 -26.28 -27.32 -25.77
C LYS A 7 -25.94 -26.84 -24.36
N GLY A 8 -25.56 -27.83 -23.55
CA GLY A 8 -24.27 -27.86 -22.87
C GLY A 8 -23.92 -26.59 -22.11
N GLY A 9 -24.14 -26.63 -20.80
CA GLY A 9 -23.73 -25.58 -19.89
C GLY A 9 -22.23 -25.26 -19.98
N LEU A 10 -21.95 -23.98 -19.94
CA LEU A 10 -20.77 -23.46 -19.26
C LEU A 10 -21.27 -22.52 -18.19
N LEU A 11 -21.74 -23.11 -17.08
CA LEU A 11 -21.75 -22.41 -15.80
C LEU A 11 -20.28 -22.11 -15.52
N ARG A 12 -19.83 -20.90 -15.87
CA ARG A 12 -18.56 -20.36 -15.42
C ARG A 12 -18.64 -20.35 -13.90
N LYS A 13 -18.04 -21.37 -13.28
CA LYS A 13 -17.84 -21.44 -11.83
C LYS A 13 -17.20 -20.13 -11.42
N SER A 14 -17.95 -19.27 -10.74
CA SER A 14 -17.44 -18.06 -10.12
C SER A 14 -16.31 -18.49 -9.20
N SER A 15 -15.07 -18.28 -9.65
CA SER A 15 -13.89 -18.57 -8.86
C SER A 15 -13.98 -17.75 -7.59
N ALA A 16 -14.02 -18.47 -6.47
CA ALA A 16 -14.11 -17.95 -5.14
C ALA A 16 -13.08 -16.84 -4.87
N SER A 17 -13.52 -15.86 -4.08
CA SER A 17 -12.69 -15.07 -3.18
C SER A 17 -11.45 -14.43 -3.83
N LYS A 18 -11.65 -13.63 -4.88
CA LYS A 18 -10.67 -12.58 -5.18
C LYS A 18 -10.74 -11.59 -4.03
N LYS A 19 -9.74 -11.59 -3.14
CA LYS A 19 -9.52 -10.45 -2.23
C LYS A 19 -9.67 -9.18 -3.07
N PRO A 20 -10.44 -8.18 -2.62
CA PRO A 20 -10.60 -6.93 -3.36
C PRO A 20 -9.21 -6.40 -3.73
N LEU A 21 -9.06 -5.93 -4.97
CA LEU A 21 -7.79 -5.43 -5.47
C LEU A 21 -7.42 -4.18 -4.65
N LYS A 22 -6.50 -4.33 -3.69
CA LYS A 22 -5.99 -3.21 -2.91
C LYS A 22 -5.09 -2.34 -3.80
N GLU A 23 -5.19 -1.03 -3.62
CA GLU A 23 -4.29 -0.08 -4.27
C GLU A 23 -2.83 -0.38 -3.89
N LYS A 24 -1.90 -0.16 -4.82
CA LYS A 24 -0.48 -0.46 -4.57
C LYS A 24 0.08 0.34 -3.38
N VAL A 25 -0.33 1.60 -3.23
CA VAL A 25 0.08 2.45 -2.10
C VAL A 25 -0.37 1.86 -0.75
N VAL A 26 -1.58 1.30 -0.70
CA VAL A 26 -2.12 0.63 0.50
C VAL A 26 -1.31 -0.61 0.84
N LEU A 27 -0.91 -1.39 -0.17
CA LEU A 27 -0.05 -2.56 0.04
C LEU A 27 1.33 -2.16 0.56
N MET A 28 1.92 -1.08 0.03
CA MET A 28 3.21 -0.60 0.49
C MET A 28 3.13 -0.01 1.91
N TYR A 29 2.02 0.65 2.27
CA TYR A 29 1.78 1.02 3.66
C TYR A 29 1.69 -0.21 4.56
N ASP A 30 0.92 -1.24 4.17
CA ASP A 30 0.87 -2.49 4.93
C ASP A 30 2.27 -3.07 5.19
N GLU A 31 3.21 -2.97 4.24
CA GLU A 31 4.62 -3.38 4.43
C GLU A 31 5.37 -2.52 5.47
N ILE A 32 5.17 -1.20 5.49
CA ILE A 32 5.75 -0.30 6.51
C ILE A 32 5.26 -0.67 7.93
N PHE A 33 3.98 -1.06 8.05
CA PHE A 33 3.37 -1.49 9.32
C PHE A 33 3.72 -2.94 9.71
N THR A 34 4.66 -3.61 9.01
CA THR A 34 5.24 -4.87 9.49
C THR A 34 6.46 -4.62 10.38
N THR A 35 6.99 -5.68 11.01
CA THR A 35 8.20 -5.59 11.84
C THR A 35 9.50 -5.56 11.03
N GLU A 36 9.43 -5.86 9.73
CA GLU A 36 10.59 -5.91 8.85
C GLU A 36 10.68 -4.62 8.03
N ASP A 37 11.89 -4.19 7.75
CA ASP A 37 12.13 -3.00 6.91
C ASP A 37 11.91 -3.36 5.43
N PRO A 38 10.91 -2.76 4.76
CA PRO A 38 10.56 -3.09 3.38
C PRO A 38 11.67 -2.74 2.37
N SER A 39 12.53 -1.77 2.71
CA SER A 39 13.62 -1.34 1.82
C SER A 39 14.74 -2.37 1.70
N LYS A 40 14.86 -3.30 2.66
CA LYS A 40 15.84 -4.40 2.61
C LYS A 40 15.50 -5.41 1.51
N CYS A 41 14.21 -5.67 1.32
CA CYS A 41 13.72 -6.58 0.29
C CYS A 41 13.58 -5.87 -1.07
N ASN A 42 13.26 -4.57 -1.06
CA ASN A 42 13.15 -3.75 -2.25
C ASN A 42 13.90 -2.41 -2.08
N PRO A 43 15.13 -2.29 -2.62
CA PRO A 43 15.92 -1.05 -2.51
C PRO A 43 15.24 0.20 -3.10
N ARG A 44 14.28 0.04 -4.01
CA ARG A 44 13.54 1.15 -4.64
C ARG A 44 12.20 1.45 -3.97
N PHE A 45 11.93 0.83 -2.82
CA PHE A 45 10.65 0.93 -2.14
C PHE A 45 10.21 2.39 -1.93
N TRP A 46 11.06 3.24 -1.35
CA TRP A 46 10.73 4.64 -1.07
C TRP A 46 10.53 5.46 -2.34
N GLU A 47 11.39 5.24 -3.34
CA GLU A 47 11.28 5.89 -4.64
C GLU A 47 9.94 5.59 -5.33
N GLU A 48 9.47 4.34 -5.24
CA GLU A 48 8.18 3.93 -5.76
C GLU A 48 7.03 4.49 -4.92
N LEU A 49 7.16 4.50 -3.59
CA LEU A 49 6.15 5.02 -2.68
C LEU A 49 5.85 6.50 -2.97
N PHE A 50 6.89 7.34 -3.08
CA PHE A 50 6.72 8.78 -3.32
C PHE A 50 6.25 9.15 -4.72
N LEU A 51 6.31 8.23 -5.68
CA LEU A 51 5.72 8.43 -7.01
C LEU A 51 4.21 8.13 -7.03
N MET A 52 3.69 7.43 -6.02
CA MET A 52 2.27 7.12 -5.92
C MET A 52 1.50 8.22 -5.20
N LYS A 53 0.22 8.36 -5.56
CA LYS A 53 -0.70 9.25 -4.84
C LYS A 53 -0.83 8.78 -3.39
N VAL A 54 -0.57 9.68 -2.46
CA VAL A 54 -0.70 9.44 -1.02
C VAL A 54 -2.16 9.11 -0.68
N ASN A 55 -2.35 8.07 0.13
CA ASN A 55 -3.64 7.74 0.74
C ASN A 55 -3.56 8.02 2.25
N LEU A 56 -3.79 9.29 2.64
CA LEU A 56 -3.70 9.74 4.03
C LEU A 56 -4.73 9.06 4.91
N GLU A 57 -5.98 8.93 4.43
CA GLU A 57 -7.06 8.27 5.17
C GLU A 57 -6.66 6.86 5.62
N TYR A 58 -5.99 6.09 4.76
CA TYR A 58 -5.48 4.77 5.14
C TYR A 58 -4.32 4.84 6.14
N LEU A 59 -3.37 5.75 5.92
CA LEU A 59 -2.18 5.88 6.75
C LEU A 59 -2.54 6.32 8.18
N GLU A 60 -3.36 7.36 8.31
CA GLU A 60 -3.88 7.86 9.57
C GLU A 60 -4.74 6.80 10.26
N GLY A 61 -5.68 6.19 9.53
CA GLY A 61 -6.52 5.12 10.08
C GLY A 61 -5.71 3.91 10.58
N LYS A 62 -4.57 3.61 9.94
CA LYS A 62 -3.62 2.60 10.43
C LYS A 62 -2.88 3.03 11.68
N LEU A 63 -2.47 4.30 11.77
CA LEU A 63 -1.80 4.83 12.95
C LEU A 63 -2.72 4.89 14.18
N GLU A 64 -4.00 5.24 13.98
CA GLU A 64 -4.98 5.34 15.06
C GLU A 64 -5.33 4.00 15.72
N VAL A 65 -5.27 2.89 14.97
CA VAL A 65 -5.62 1.56 15.48
C VAL A 65 -4.46 0.85 16.17
N LEU A 66 -3.23 1.35 16.05
CA LEU A 66 -2.06 0.74 16.68
C LEU A 66 -2.10 0.96 18.19
N ASP A 67 -1.86 -0.12 18.93
CA ASP A 67 -1.58 -0.01 20.35
C ASP A 67 -0.11 0.39 20.62
N GLY A 68 0.18 0.73 21.88
CA GLY A 68 1.52 1.16 22.28
C GLY A 68 2.61 0.08 22.12
N GLU A 69 2.26 -1.21 22.17
CA GLU A 69 3.22 -2.30 22.01
C GLU A 69 3.53 -2.53 20.53
N GLU A 70 2.50 -2.54 19.68
CA GLU A 70 2.62 -2.63 18.23
C GLU A 70 3.40 -1.46 17.66
N LEU A 71 3.11 -0.23 18.12
CA LEU A 71 3.85 0.96 17.72
C LEU A 71 5.33 0.84 18.05
N MET A 72 5.70 0.29 19.21
CA MET A 72 7.10 0.11 19.58
C MET A 72 7.82 -0.91 18.69
N LYS A 73 7.11 -1.91 18.15
CA LYS A 73 7.68 -2.91 17.24
C LYS A 73 7.95 -2.35 15.84
N ILE A 74 7.14 -1.40 15.39
CA ILE A 74 7.25 -0.81 14.03
C ILE A 74 7.84 0.60 14.02
N LYS A 75 8.19 1.14 15.20
CA LYS A 75 8.71 2.50 15.39
C LYS A 75 9.83 2.84 14.40
N ASP A 76 10.75 1.92 14.17
CA ASP A 76 11.89 2.16 13.28
C ASP A 76 11.44 2.32 11.82
N ASN A 77 10.45 1.55 11.38
CA ASN A 77 9.87 1.69 10.04
C ASN A 77 9.13 3.03 9.87
N ILE A 78 8.39 3.46 10.90
CA ILE A 78 7.72 4.76 10.90
C ILE A 78 8.75 5.91 10.89
N ASN A 79 9.82 5.80 11.67
CA ASN A 79 10.92 6.76 11.64
C ASN A 79 11.59 6.80 10.26
N CYS A 80 11.80 5.64 9.62
CA CYS A 80 12.31 5.56 8.26
C CYS A 80 11.37 6.25 7.26
N LEU A 81 10.06 6.04 7.35
CA LEU A 81 9.08 6.74 6.51
C LEU A 81 9.26 8.26 6.62
N PHE A 82 9.24 8.82 7.82
CA PHE A 82 9.39 10.26 8.01
C PHE A 82 10.77 10.79 7.60
N GLN A 83 11.83 10.04 7.87
CA GLN A 83 13.19 10.39 7.43
C GLN A 83 13.25 10.46 5.90
N HIS A 84 12.68 9.49 5.21
CA HIS A 84 12.63 9.46 3.76
C HIS A 84 11.70 10.54 3.19
N CYS A 85 10.62 10.91 3.89
CA CYS A 85 9.82 12.10 3.52
C CYS A 85 10.68 13.36 3.56
N ILE A 86 11.44 13.58 4.64
CA ILE A 86 12.33 14.75 4.77
C ILE A 86 13.40 14.76 3.68
N GLN A 87 13.99 13.60 3.35
CA GLN A 87 14.95 13.48 2.25
C GLN A 87 14.33 13.83 0.90
N ALA A 88 13.10 13.35 0.64
CA ALA A 88 12.37 13.62 -0.59
C ALA A 88 12.02 15.10 -0.78
N LEU A 89 11.96 15.91 0.30
CA LEU A 89 11.80 17.37 0.20
C LEU A 89 13.01 18.07 -0.44
N GLY A 90 14.19 17.46 -0.37
CA GLY A 90 15.41 17.95 -1.00
C GLY A 90 15.61 17.48 -2.45
N GLU A 91 14.71 16.64 -2.98
CA GLU A 91 14.79 16.14 -4.36
C GLU A 91 14.23 17.14 -5.37
N GLU A 92 14.68 17.06 -6.62
CA GLU A 92 14.17 17.91 -7.71
C GLU A 92 12.81 17.42 -8.25
N HIS A 93 12.40 16.19 -7.93
CA HIS A 93 11.20 15.59 -8.51
C HIS A 93 9.92 16.12 -7.82
N PRO A 94 9.13 17.00 -8.46
CA PRO A 94 8.08 17.75 -7.79
C PRO A 94 6.96 16.86 -7.22
N ILE A 95 6.64 15.74 -7.88
CA ILE A 95 5.65 14.78 -7.38
C ILE A 95 6.11 14.15 -6.06
N ARG A 96 7.39 13.79 -5.95
CA ARG A 96 7.92 13.14 -4.75
C ARG A 96 7.96 14.13 -3.59
N VAL A 97 8.39 15.35 -3.85
CA VAL A 97 8.36 16.46 -2.88
C VAL A 97 6.94 16.67 -2.36
N VAL A 98 5.96 16.82 -3.26
CA VAL A 98 4.56 17.10 -2.90
C VAL A 98 3.93 15.93 -2.12
N ASN A 99 4.18 14.69 -2.53
CA ASN A 99 3.65 13.52 -1.84
C ASN A 99 4.33 13.31 -0.47
N ALA A 100 5.63 13.53 -0.37
CA ALA A 100 6.34 13.51 0.91
C ALA A 100 5.84 14.60 1.86
N LEU A 101 5.59 15.82 1.35
CA LEU A 101 5.00 16.91 2.11
C LEU A 101 3.61 16.56 2.65
N GLN A 102 2.77 15.91 1.84
CA GLN A 102 1.44 15.49 2.29
C GLN A 102 1.49 14.50 3.46
N VAL A 103 2.49 13.61 3.51
CA VAL A 103 2.65 12.66 4.63
C VAL A 103 3.15 13.37 5.91
N LEU A 104 3.82 14.51 5.78
CA LEU A 104 4.39 15.27 6.90
C LEU A 104 3.43 16.32 7.49
N LEU A 105 2.37 16.68 6.77
CA LEU A 105 1.38 17.69 7.15
C LEU A 105 0.16 17.06 7.80
#